data_AF-A0A413J5F4-F1
#
_entry.id   AF-A0A413J5F4-F1
#
_cell.length_a   1.000
_cell.length_b   1.000
_cell.length_c   1.000
_cell.angle_alpha   90.00
_cell.angle_beta   90.00
_cell.angle_gamma   90.00
#
_symmetry.space_group_name_H-M   'P 1'
#
loop_
_entity.id
_entity.type
_entity.pdbx_description
1 polymer ?
#
loop_
_entity_poly.entity_id
_entity_poly.type
_entity_poly.pdbx_seq_one_letter_code
_entity_poly.pdbx_strand_id
1 'polypeptide(L)'
;MACRAVNSYPAVFSANTPALIEIEQAYGYDCLQAYLEGWLVNLREFVNVGKKMTDAQTFETAMIILQDYKFLTIADINLLFKRAKSGYYGNLYDRLDGQIILGWFRRYFSERCGAAEEESINEASRYKSDPYDRTCERLSEREHEFKKWRMKHFTDGRR
;
A
#
# COMPACT_ATOMS: atom_id res chain seq x y z
N MET A 1 -8.18 17.79 4.23
CA MET A 1 -8.02 18.09 2.79
C MET A 1 -7.20 17.03 2.05
N ALA A 2 -6.14 16.46 2.64
CA ALA A 2 -5.22 15.51 1.97
C ALA A 2 -5.89 14.27 1.34
N CYS A 3 -6.83 13.60 2.03
CA CYS A 3 -7.39 12.34 1.52
C CYS A 3 -8.28 12.52 0.26
N ARG A 4 -8.93 13.68 0.06
CA ARG A 4 -9.87 13.87 -1.07
C ARG A 4 -9.21 13.77 -2.45
N ALA A 5 -7.92 14.07 -2.54
CA ALA A 5 -7.15 14.05 -3.78
C ALA A 5 -6.51 12.67 -4.08
N VAL A 6 -6.59 11.71 -3.14
CA VAL A 6 -5.96 10.40 -3.29
C VAL A 6 -6.76 9.54 -4.28
N ASN A 7 -6.13 9.21 -5.42
CA ASN A 7 -6.75 8.46 -6.52
C ASN A 7 -5.93 7.24 -6.96
N SER A 8 -4.70 7.08 -6.47
CA SER A 8 -3.77 6.03 -6.87
C SER A 8 -3.01 5.47 -5.67
N TYR A 9 -2.44 4.28 -5.82
CA TYR A 9 -1.64 3.65 -4.77
C TYR A 9 -0.39 4.48 -4.39
N PRO A 10 0.39 5.03 -5.34
CA PRO A 10 1.51 5.92 -4.97
C PRO A 10 1.07 7.17 -4.19
N ALA A 11 -0.12 7.72 -4.50
CA ALA A 11 -0.67 8.85 -3.75
C ALA A 11 -1.06 8.46 -2.33
N VAL A 12 -1.53 7.21 -2.10
CA VAL A 12 -1.77 6.68 -0.75
C VAL A 12 -0.46 6.60 0.03
N PHE A 13 0.58 6.03 -0.57
CA PHE A 13 1.90 5.88 0.07
C PHE A 13 2.50 7.24 0.46
N SER A 14 2.28 8.26 -0.38
CA SER A 14 2.77 9.62 -0.13
C SER A 14 1.90 10.45 0.82
N ALA A 15 0.67 10.01 1.14
CA ALA A 15 -0.30 10.83 1.88
C ALA A 15 0.04 10.98 3.37
N ASN A 16 0.91 10.14 3.92
CA ASN A 16 1.35 10.13 5.32
C ASN A 16 0.19 10.25 6.32
N THR A 17 -0.89 9.48 6.08
CA THR A 17 -2.06 9.43 6.97
C THR A 17 -1.91 8.28 7.96
N PRO A 18 -2.46 8.40 9.19
CA PRO A 18 -2.32 7.36 10.18
C PRO A 18 -2.99 6.04 9.75
N ALA A 19 -2.41 4.94 10.23
CA ALA A 19 -2.99 3.61 10.15
C ALA A 19 -4.20 3.47 11.09
N LEU A 20 -5.12 2.56 10.79
CA LEU A 20 -6.28 2.31 11.65
C LEU A 20 -5.87 1.91 13.07
N ILE A 21 -4.79 1.14 13.21
CA ILE A 21 -4.21 0.79 14.52
C ILE A 21 -3.76 2.02 15.34
N GLU A 22 -3.26 3.06 14.68
CA GLU A 22 -2.85 4.30 15.36
C GLU A 22 -4.08 5.10 15.82
N ILE A 23 -5.19 5.02 15.08
CA ILE A 23 -6.47 5.60 15.49
C ILE A 23 -7.02 4.86 16.71
N GLU A 24 -6.96 3.52 16.72
CA GLU A 24 -7.35 2.72 17.89
C GLU A 24 -6.56 3.10 19.14
N GLN A 25 -5.25 3.30 19.00
CA GLN A 25 -4.39 3.72 20.11
C GLN A 25 -4.75 5.12 20.63
N ALA A 26 -5.13 6.04 19.75
CA ALA A 26 -5.44 7.42 20.12
C ALA A 26 -6.86 7.61 20.66
N TYR A 27 -7.86 6.89 20.11
CA TYR A 27 -9.28 7.14 20.36
C TYR A 27 -10.06 5.91 20.87
N GLY A 28 -9.42 4.75 20.96
CA GLY A 28 -10.03 3.50 21.38
C GLY A 28 -10.72 2.73 20.24
N TYR A 29 -10.98 1.44 20.50
CA TYR A 29 -11.58 0.53 19.53
C TYR A 29 -13.00 0.93 19.13
N ASP A 30 -13.84 1.35 20.07
CA ASP A 30 -15.24 1.72 19.79
C ASP A 30 -15.34 2.89 18.81
N CYS A 31 -14.43 3.87 18.92
CA CYS A 31 -14.36 5.00 18.00
C CYS A 31 -13.93 4.55 16.59
N LEU A 32 -12.94 3.66 16.51
CA LEU A 32 -12.47 3.10 15.24
C LEU A 32 -13.53 2.23 14.56
N GLN A 33 -14.24 1.41 15.34
CA GLN A 33 -15.34 0.57 14.90
C GLN A 33 -16.47 1.44 14.32
N ALA A 34 -16.92 2.46 15.05
CA ALA A 34 -17.92 3.41 14.56
C ALA A 34 -17.46 4.18 13.30
N TYR A 35 -16.17 4.54 13.22
CA TYR A 35 -15.58 5.17 12.04
C TYR A 35 -15.73 4.28 10.79
N LEU A 36 -15.40 2.99 10.90
CA LEU A 36 -15.49 2.08 9.77
C LEU A 36 -16.94 1.74 9.42
N GLU A 37 -17.81 1.55 10.41
CA GLU A 37 -19.25 1.40 10.19
C GLU A 37 -19.83 2.60 9.44
N GLY A 38 -19.41 3.83 9.78
CA GLY A 38 -19.81 5.03 9.06
C GLY A 38 -19.51 4.97 7.57
N TRP A 39 -18.36 4.41 7.17
CA TRP A 39 -18.03 4.17 5.76
C TRP A 39 -18.93 3.12 5.11
N LEU A 40 -19.22 2.01 5.80
CA LEU A 40 -20.08 0.95 5.30
C LEU A 40 -21.54 1.41 5.14
N VAL A 41 -22.07 2.16 6.11
CA VAL A 41 -23.39 2.81 6.03
C VAL A 41 -23.41 3.80 4.86
N ASN A 42 -22.38 4.62 4.73
CA ASN A 42 -22.31 5.57 3.62
C ASN A 42 -22.25 4.89 2.24
N LEU A 43 -21.62 3.71 2.15
CA LEU A 43 -21.63 2.88 0.95
C LEU A 43 -23.00 2.26 0.67
N ARG A 44 -23.64 1.63 1.68
CA ARG A 44 -24.93 0.95 1.49
C ARG A 44 -26.04 1.91 1.11
N GLU A 45 -26.00 3.16 1.61
CA GLU A 45 -26.96 4.19 1.22
C GLU A 45 -26.69 4.76 -0.18
N PHE A 46 -25.42 4.79 -0.60
CA PHE A 46 -25.05 5.26 -1.93
C PHE A 46 -25.48 4.29 -3.05
N VAL A 47 -25.39 2.97 -2.82
CA VAL A 47 -25.72 1.99 -3.84
C VAL A 47 -27.22 1.68 -3.87
N ASN A 48 -27.76 1.54 -5.08
CA ASN A 48 -29.15 1.18 -5.30
C ASN A 48 -29.26 -0.33 -5.57
N VAL A 49 -29.38 -1.11 -4.49
CA VAL A 49 -29.57 -2.57 -4.53
C VAL A 49 -30.80 -2.95 -3.71
N GLY A 50 -31.53 -3.97 -4.16
CA GLY A 50 -32.73 -4.47 -3.50
C GLY A 50 -32.43 -5.18 -2.18
N LYS A 51 -31.26 -5.81 -2.05
CA LYS A 51 -30.81 -6.48 -0.81
C LYS A 51 -29.62 -5.75 -0.19
N LYS A 52 -29.93 -4.87 0.77
CA LYS A 52 -28.92 -4.17 1.57
C LYS A 52 -28.64 -4.90 2.87
N MET A 53 -27.42 -4.72 3.36
CA MET A 53 -26.95 -5.24 4.64
C MET A 53 -27.64 -4.53 5.82
N THR A 54 -27.99 -5.29 6.87
CA THR A 54 -28.58 -4.73 8.11
C THR A 54 -27.51 -4.04 8.98
N ASP A 55 -27.94 -3.31 10.02
CA ASP A 55 -26.99 -2.70 10.97
C ASP A 55 -26.13 -3.74 11.69
N ALA A 56 -26.70 -4.88 12.11
CA ALA A 56 -25.94 -5.97 12.73
C ALA A 56 -24.88 -6.54 11.78
N GLN A 57 -25.25 -6.80 10.52
CA GLN A 57 -24.31 -7.26 9.52
C GLN A 57 -23.24 -6.18 9.18
N THR A 58 -23.59 -4.90 9.29
CA THR A 58 -22.66 -3.78 9.11
C THR A 58 -21.62 -3.75 10.23
N PHE A 59 -22.06 -3.86 11.48
CA PHE A 59 -21.21 -3.97 12.65
C PHE A 59 -20.24 -5.15 12.55
N GLU A 60 -20.76 -6.35 12.26
CA GLU A 60 -19.95 -7.58 12.12
C GLU A 60 -18.93 -7.46 10.98
N THR A 61 -19.34 -6.88 9.84
CA THR A 61 -18.43 -6.68 8.70
C THR A 61 -17.30 -5.71 9.06
N ALA A 62 -17.61 -4.60 9.73
CA ALA A 62 -16.58 -3.66 10.21
C ALA A 62 -15.62 -4.35 11.18
N MET A 63 -16.14 -5.14 12.12
CA MET A 63 -15.32 -5.87 13.09
C MET A 63 -14.33 -6.81 12.40
N ILE A 64 -14.78 -7.60 11.41
CA ILE A 64 -13.92 -8.50 10.64
C ILE A 64 -12.85 -7.72 9.86
N ILE A 65 -13.23 -6.62 9.22
CA ILE A 65 -12.27 -5.77 8.49
C ILE A 65 -11.20 -5.23 9.44
N LEU A 66 -11.59 -4.74 10.61
CA LEU A 66 -10.62 -4.24 11.59
C LEU A 66 -9.72 -5.35 12.13
N GLN A 67 -10.20 -6.57 12.26
CA GLN A 67 -9.37 -7.70 12.66
C GLN A 67 -8.27 -7.98 11.62
N ASP A 68 -8.63 -7.98 10.33
CA ASP A 68 -7.72 -8.42 9.27
C ASP A 68 -6.87 -7.28 8.66
N TYR A 69 -7.34 -6.04 8.72
CA TYR A 69 -6.80 -4.91 7.94
C TYR A 69 -6.49 -3.65 8.76
N LYS A 70 -6.26 -3.78 10.08
CA LYS A 70 -5.88 -2.67 10.98
C LYS A 70 -4.60 -1.90 10.57
N PHE A 71 -3.76 -2.50 9.72
CA PHE A 71 -2.55 -1.88 9.18
C PHE A 71 -2.82 -0.92 8.01
N LEU A 72 -4.04 -0.89 7.44
CA LEU A 72 -4.40 0.05 6.39
C LEU A 72 -4.50 1.47 6.93
N THR A 73 -4.24 2.46 6.08
CA THR A 73 -4.29 3.89 6.43
C THR A 73 -5.65 4.51 6.15
N ILE A 74 -5.90 5.71 6.70
CA ILE A 74 -7.10 6.49 6.34
C ILE A 74 -7.17 6.73 4.83
N ALA A 75 -6.04 7.01 4.19
CA ALA A 75 -5.96 7.17 2.73
C ALA A 75 -6.35 5.89 1.98
N ASP A 76 -5.95 4.71 2.48
CA ASP A 76 -6.34 3.42 1.93
C ASP A 76 -7.86 3.22 1.97
N ILE A 77 -8.48 3.44 3.13
CA ILE A 77 -9.94 3.30 3.30
C ILE A 77 -10.68 4.24 2.35
N ASN A 78 -10.26 5.49 2.24
CA ASN A 78 -10.89 6.45 1.33
C ASN A 78 -10.77 6.02 -0.14
N LEU A 79 -9.59 5.56 -0.58
CA LEU A 79 -9.40 5.10 -1.96
C LEU A 79 -10.25 3.86 -2.26
N LEU A 80 -10.29 2.88 -1.34
CA LEU A 80 -11.09 1.66 -1.47
C LEU A 80 -12.57 1.99 -1.63
N PHE A 81 -13.15 2.78 -0.72
CA PHE A 81 -14.58 3.12 -0.80
C PHE A 81 -14.90 4.02 -2.01
N LYS A 82 -13.98 4.88 -2.44
CA LYS A 82 -14.13 5.65 -3.68
C LYS A 82 -14.20 4.73 -4.91
N ARG A 83 -13.32 3.73 -4.98
CA ARG A 83 -13.30 2.72 -6.06
C ARG A 83 -14.52 1.81 -6.03
N ALA A 84 -14.97 1.43 -4.84
CA ALA A 84 -16.21 0.68 -4.67
C ALA A 84 -17.41 1.44 -5.26
N LYS A 85 -17.55 2.72 -4.91
CA LYS A 85 -18.63 3.57 -5.43
C LYS A 85 -18.54 3.84 -6.93
N SER A 86 -17.35 3.83 -7.52
CA SER A 86 -17.18 3.97 -8.96
C SER A 86 -17.40 2.66 -9.74
N GLY A 87 -17.71 1.55 -9.06
CA GLY A 87 -17.89 0.23 -9.70
C GLY A 87 -16.59 -0.47 -10.08
N TYR A 88 -15.43 -0.03 -9.57
CA TYR A 88 -14.12 -0.58 -9.94
C TYR A 88 -14.00 -2.09 -9.64
N TYR A 89 -14.64 -2.55 -8.58
CA TYR A 89 -14.61 -3.95 -8.16
C TYR A 89 -15.65 -4.84 -8.86
N GLY A 90 -16.39 -4.29 -9.83
CA GLY A 90 -17.41 -5.00 -10.59
C GLY A 90 -18.84 -4.68 -10.14
N ASN A 91 -19.80 -5.40 -10.73
CA ASN A 91 -21.22 -5.19 -10.51
C ASN A 91 -21.70 -5.86 -9.23
N LEU A 92 -22.68 -5.25 -8.56
CA LEU A 92 -23.25 -5.74 -7.30
C LEU A 92 -24.37 -6.78 -7.45
N TYR A 93 -24.90 -6.99 -8.67
CA TYR A 93 -25.96 -7.98 -8.95
C TYR A 93 -27.13 -7.92 -7.94
N ASP A 94 -27.63 -6.72 -7.67
CA ASP A 94 -28.77 -6.44 -6.77
C ASP A 94 -28.56 -6.82 -5.28
N ARG A 95 -27.31 -7.05 -4.86
CA ARG A 95 -26.98 -7.40 -3.47
C ARG A 95 -25.73 -6.70 -2.98
N LEU A 96 -25.77 -6.19 -1.75
CA LEU A 96 -24.59 -5.76 -1.01
C LEU A 96 -24.57 -6.45 0.35
N ASP A 97 -23.55 -7.27 0.59
CA ASP A 97 -23.35 -8.02 1.83
C ASP A 97 -21.86 -7.98 2.26
N GLY A 98 -21.58 -8.43 3.48
CA GLY A 98 -20.23 -8.42 4.04
C GLY A 98 -19.21 -9.21 3.21
N GLN A 99 -19.61 -10.31 2.56
CA GLN A 99 -18.67 -11.12 1.76
C GLN A 99 -18.20 -10.37 0.52
N ILE A 100 -19.08 -9.60 -0.11
CA ILE A 100 -18.72 -8.74 -1.25
C ILE A 100 -17.69 -7.70 -0.81
N ILE A 101 -17.96 -7.01 0.30
CA ILE A 101 -17.08 -5.96 0.83
C ILE A 101 -15.72 -6.55 1.23
N LEU A 102 -15.70 -7.67 1.95
CA LEU A 102 -14.47 -8.38 2.30
C LEU A 102 -13.69 -8.82 1.05
N GLY A 103 -14.40 -9.23 -0.01
CA GLY A 103 -13.79 -9.51 -1.32
C GLY A 103 -13.05 -8.30 -1.91
N TRP A 104 -13.63 -7.10 -1.78
CA TRP A 104 -12.99 -5.86 -2.22
C TRP A 104 -11.76 -5.51 -1.40
N PHE A 105 -11.79 -5.72 -0.08
CA PHE A 105 -10.61 -5.54 0.78
C PHE A 105 -9.47 -6.49 0.38
N ARG A 106 -9.77 -7.78 0.13
CA ARG A 106 -8.76 -8.75 -0.35
C ARG A 106 -8.15 -8.32 -1.68
N ARG A 107 -8.98 -7.91 -2.64
CA ARG A 107 -8.51 -7.43 -3.94
C ARG A 107 -7.69 -6.15 -3.82
N TYR A 108 -8.16 -5.18 -3.06
CA TYR A 108 -7.44 -3.94 -2.78
C TYR A 108 -6.07 -4.22 -2.17
N PHE A 109 -6.00 -5.10 -1.18
CA PHE A 109 -4.74 -5.47 -0.54
C PHE A 109 -3.76 -6.11 -1.53
N SER A 110 -4.24 -7.05 -2.36
CA SER A 110 -3.41 -7.67 -3.40
C SER A 110 -2.86 -6.65 -4.39
N GLU A 111 -3.69 -5.72 -4.86
CA GLU A 111 -3.29 -4.66 -5.79
C GLU A 111 -2.34 -3.64 -5.13
N ARG A 112 -2.57 -3.30 -3.85
CA ARG A 112 -1.69 -2.43 -3.06
C ARG A 112 -0.29 -3.04 -2.92
N CYS A 113 -0.20 -4.34 -2.65
CA CYS A 113 1.08 -5.05 -2.58
C CYS A 113 1.83 -5.01 -3.91
N GLY A 114 1.12 -5.25 -5.03
CA GLY A 114 1.73 -5.14 -6.36
C GLY A 114 2.24 -3.73 -6.67
N ALA A 115 1.48 -2.70 -6.28
CA ALA A 115 1.93 -1.31 -6.45
C ALA A 115 3.15 -0.96 -5.59
N ALA A 116 3.24 -1.51 -4.38
CA ALA A 116 4.40 -1.33 -3.51
C ALA A 116 5.65 -2.05 -4.05
N GLU A 117 5.47 -3.25 -4.61
CA GLU A 117 6.54 -3.99 -5.30
C GLU A 117 7.05 -3.20 -6.52
N GLU A 118 6.14 -2.70 -7.35
CA GLU A 118 6.49 -1.89 -8.52
C GLU A 118 7.25 -0.61 -8.13
N GLU A 119 6.81 0.11 -7.08
CA GLU A 119 7.51 1.29 -6.59
C GLU A 119 8.92 0.95 -6.11
N SER A 120 9.09 -0.17 -5.40
CA SER A 120 10.41 -0.63 -4.94
C SER A 120 11.35 -1.00 -6.10
N ILE A 121 10.83 -1.70 -7.12
CA ILE A 121 11.59 -2.03 -8.34
C ILE A 121 11.99 -0.75 -9.08
N ASN A 122 11.08 0.22 -9.18
CA ASN A 122 11.32 1.50 -9.82
C ASN A 122 12.39 2.31 -9.08
N GLU A 123 12.32 2.37 -7.75
CA GLU A 123 13.33 3.03 -6.90
C GLU A 123 14.71 2.37 -7.07
N ALA A 124 14.77 1.04 -7.00
CA ALA A 124 16.02 0.30 -7.20
C ALA A 124 16.60 0.50 -8.61
N SER A 125 15.74 0.59 -9.62
CA SER A 125 16.15 0.85 -11.01
C SER A 125 16.69 2.27 -11.18
N ARG A 126 16.04 3.27 -10.57
CA ARG A 126 16.51 4.66 -10.54
C ARG A 126 17.89 4.76 -9.89
N TYR A 127 18.06 4.11 -8.75
CA TYR A 127 19.35 4.05 -8.04
C TYR A 127 20.47 3.43 -8.90
N LYS A 128 20.17 2.39 -9.68
CA LYS A 128 21.14 1.78 -10.61
C LYS A 128 21.46 2.67 -11.82
N SER A 129 20.54 3.52 -12.24
CA SER A 129 20.69 4.40 -13.40
C SER A 129 21.34 5.75 -13.09
N ASP A 130 21.47 6.09 -11.80
CA ASP A 130 22.09 7.35 -11.37
C ASP A 130 23.58 7.36 -11.82
N PRO A 131 24.02 8.37 -12.60
CA PRO A 131 25.41 8.48 -13.08
C PRO A 131 26.46 8.67 -11.99
N TYR A 132 26.08 8.89 -10.73
CA TYR A 132 27.01 8.85 -9.61
C TYR A 132 27.53 7.41 -9.43
N ASP A 133 28.61 7.14 -10.15
CA ASP A 133 29.48 5.96 -10.10
C ASP A 133 29.54 5.38 -8.68
N ARG A 134 29.06 4.14 -8.52
CA ARG A 134 28.94 3.53 -7.19
C ARG A 134 30.32 3.54 -6.56
N THR A 135 30.43 4.04 -5.34
CA THR A 135 31.72 4.12 -4.62
C THR A 135 32.46 2.78 -4.63
N CYS A 136 31.72 1.67 -4.61
CA CYS A 136 32.24 0.31 -4.72
C CYS A 136 32.82 -0.01 -6.11
N GLU A 137 32.20 0.41 -7.22
CA GLU A 137 32.73 0.23 -8.58
C GLU A 137 34.05 0.98 -8.72
N ARG A 138 34.08 2.25 -8.28
CA ARG A 138 35.27 3.09 -8.26
C ARG A 138 36.41 2.55 -7.37
N LEU A 139 36.08 1.95 -6.23
CA LEU A 139 37.06 1.26 -5.37
C LEU A 139 37.60 -0.01 -6.05
N SER A 140 36.72 -0.79 -6.70
CA SER A 140 37.11 -1.99 -7.46
C SER A 140 38.06 -1.66 -8.61
N GLU A 141 37.79 -0.59 -9.36
CA GLU A 141 38.62 -0.11 -10.45
C GLU A 141 40.00 0.34 -9.95
N ARG A 142 40.03 1.11 -8.85
CA ARG A 142 41.29 1.54 -8.22
C ARG A 142 42.12 0.37 -7.71
N GLU A 143 41.49 -0.63 -7.09
CA GLU A 143 42.17 -1.85 -6.66
C GLU A 143 42.72 -2.66 -7.84
N HIS A 144 41.99 -2.72 -8.96
CA HIS A 144 42.42 -3.40 -10.17
C HIS A 144 43.62 -2.71 -10.82
N GLU A 145 43.58 -1.38 -10.94
CA GLU A 145 44.68 -0.59 -11.46
C GLU A 145 45.92 -0.67 -10.56
N PHE A 146 45.75 -0.65 -9.24
CA PHE A 146 46.84 -0.87 -8.29
C PHE A 146 47.46 -2.28 -8.44
N LYS A 147 46.64 -3.32 -8.61
CA LYS A 147 47.14 -4.69 -8.86
C LYS A 147 47.92 -4.79 -10.17
N LYS A 148 47.45 -4.16 -11.25
CA LYS A 148 48.19 -4.07 -12.53
C LYS A 148 49.53 -3.35 -12.37
N TRP A 149 49.51 -2.18 -11.73
CA TRP A 149 50.73 -1.41 -11.43
C TRP A 149 51.73 -2.26 -10.64
N ARG A 150 51.27 -2.91 -9.57
CA ARG A 150 52.10 -3.80 -8.74
C ARG A 150 52.67 -4.95 -9.56
N MET A 151 51.88 -5.61 -10.41
CA MET A 151 52.40 -6.68 -11.28
C MET A 151 53.45 -6.18 -12.27
N LYS A 152 53.29 -4.99 -12.83
CA LYS A 152 54.26 -4.41 -13.77
C LYS A 152 55.59 -4.00 -13.12
N HIS A 153 55.55 -3.60 -11.85
CA HIS A 153 56.72 -3.05 -11.15
C HIS A 153 57.37 -4.01 -10.14
N PHE A 154 56.70 -5.09 -9.74
CA PHE A 154 57.24 -6.07 -8.78
C PHE A 154 57.49 -7.48 -9.36
N THR A 155 57.42 -7.66 -10.69
CA THR A 155 57.97 -8.86 -11.33
C THR A 155 59.43 -8.64 -11.74
N ASP A 156 60.29 -8.33 -10.78
CA ASP A 156 61.73 -8.58 -10.89
C ASP A 156 62.28 -8.84 -9.49
N GLY A 157 62.39 -10.11 -9.14
CA GLY A 157 62.71 -10.54 -7.77
C GLY A 157 62.72 -12.05 -7.58
N ARG A 158 62.95 -12.81 -8.65
CA ARG A 158 63.42 -14.20 -8.56
C ARG A 158 64.76 -14.30 -9.28
N ARG A 159 65.81 -13.87 -8.56
CA ARG A 159 67.13 -14.50 -8.61
C ARG A 159 67.22 -15.47 -7.44
#